data_AF-A0A9X3XE80-F1
#
_entry.id   AF-A0A9X3XE80-F1
#
_cell.length_a   1.000
_cell.length_b   1.000
_cell.length_c   1.000
_cell.angle_alpha   90.00
_cell.angle_beta   90.00
_cell.angle_gamma   90.00
#
_symmetry.space_group_name_H-M   'P 1'
#
loop_
_entity.id
_entity.type
_entity.pdbx_description
1 polymer ?
#
loop_
_entity_poly.entity_id
_entity_poly.type
_entity_poly.pdbx_seq_one_letter_code
_entity_poly.pdbx_strand_id
1 'polypeptide(L)'
;MAHVPIAPFTGKLLIDANAAKEIIFDLAPGAGRMLKRAQEGLEDVLLEVPSALTKYAATLGVSLDLIGRIATSTANVKLLNELLGDARKLVEVLEESIAYHEDQREAEFSQLAETVKRTVARKDPSVEAAFEKLLKYVAQVGVKAAATRRKNEAAAAAKTPAADGT
;
A
#
# COMPACT_ATOMS: atom_id res chain seq x y z
N MET A 1 13.42 -7.69 -17.93
CA MET A 1 12.55 -6.73 -17.23
C MET A 1 12.80 -5.36 -17.82
N ALA A 2 11.77 -4.52 -17.94
CA ALA A 2 11.98 -3.12 -18.33
C ALA A 2 12.81 -2.43 -17.24
N HIS A 3 13.89 -1.76 -17.64
CA HIS A 3 14.68 -0.96 -16.70
C HIS A 3 13.84 0.24 -16.29
N VAL A 4 13.28 0.20 -15.08
CA VAL A 4 12.59 1.35 -14.50
C VAL A 4 13.66 2.29 -13.95
N PRO A 5 13.79 3.53 -14.47
CA PRO A 5 14.76 4.48 -13.95
C PRO A 5 14.44 4.79 -12.49
N ILE A 6 15.44 4.61 -11.62
CA ILE A 6 15.33 4.89 -10.19
C ILE A 6 15.62 6.37 -9.98
N ALA A 7 14.65 7.10 -9.44
CA ALA A 7 14.82 8.48 -9.01
C ALA A 7 14.83 8.54 -7.48
N PRO A 8 15.77 9.26 -6.85
CA PRO A 8 15.71 9.52 -5.41
C PRO A 8 14.40 10.20 -5.04
N PHE A 9 13.79 9.80 -3.94
CA PHE A 9 12.60 10.46 -3.43
C PHE A 9 12.95 11.89 -2.97
N THR A 10 12.29 12.88 -3.56
CA THR A 10 12.49 14.31 -3.25
C THR A 10 11.37 14.90 -2.40
N GLY A 11 10.43 14.08 -1.93
CA GLY A 11 9.31 14.53 -1.10
C GLY A 11 9.69 14.68 0.38
N LYS A 12 8.67 14.88 1.23
CA LYS A 12 8.86 15.07 2.67
C LYS A 12 9.31 13.75 3.32
N LEU A 13 10.46 13.79 3.98
CA LEU A 13 11.00 12.67 4.78
C LEU A 13 10.61 12.75 6.26
N LEU A 14 10.15 13.92 6.71
CA LEU A 14 9.67 14.16 8.06
C LEU A 14 8.24 14.66 7.99
N ILE A 15 7.37 14.01 8.74
CA ILE A 15 5.97 14.40 8.91
C ILE A 15 5.79 14.77 10.36
N ASP A 16 5.70 16.07 10.61
CA ASP A 16 5.49 16.58 11.96
C ASP A 16 3.99 16.77 12.23
N ALA A 17 3.44 15.96 13.13
CA ALA A 17 2.06 16.01 13.55
C ALA A 17 1.84 16.84 14.84
N ASN A 18 2.87 17.51 15.37
CA ASN A 18 2.77 18.30 16.60
C ASN A 18 1.71 19.41 16.52
N ALA A 19 1.52 20.00 15.33
CA ALA A 19 0.47 20.99 15.10
C ALA A 19 -0.95 20.44 15.33
N ALA A 20 -1.12 19.12 15.23
CA ALA A 20 -2.39 18.41 15.39
C ALA A 20 -2.45 17.58 16.70
N LYS A 21 -1.49 17.74 17.62
CA LYS A 21 -1.37 16.89 18.83
C LYS A 21 -2.64 16.83 19.68
N GLU A 22 -3.39 17.93 19.75
CA GLU A 22 -4.62 18.05 20.56
C GLU A 22 -5.87 17.51 19.84
N ILE A 23 -5.75 17.13 18.55
CA ILE A 23 -6.88 16.73 17.70
C ILE A 23 -6.68 15.34 17.06
N ILE A 24 -5.56 14.67 17.34
CA ILE A 24 -5.28 13.29 16.90
C ILE A 24 -5.66 12.34 18.04
N PHE A 25 -6.43 11.31 17.71
CA PHE A 25 -6.90 10.32 18.66
C PHE A 25 -6.63 8.92 18.12
N ASP A 26 -6.12 8.04 18.99
CA ASP A 26 -6.08 6.60 18.73
C ASP A 26 -7.40 5.98 19.19
N LEU A 27 -8.22 5.56 18.24
CA LEU A 27 -9.53 4.98 18.50
C LEU A 27 -9.41 3.46 18.60
N ALA A 28 -10.07 2.87 19.59
CA ALA A 28 -10.12 1.42 19.73
C ALA A 28 -10.63 0.73 18.44
N PRO A 29 -10.19 -0.51 18.15
CA PRO A 29 -10.63 -1.24 16.97
C PRO A 29 -12.16 -1.26 16.83
N GLY A 30 -12.67 -0.83 15.68
CA GLY A 30 -14.10 -0.78 15.38
C GLY A 30 -14.86 0.47 15.88
N ALA A 31 -14.27 1.31 16.74
CA ALA A 31 -14.92 2.53 17.22
C ALA A 31 -15.25 3.53 16.09
N GLY A 32 -14.48 3.50 15.00
CA GLY A 32 -14.73 4.32 13.81
C GLY A 32 -15.97 3.95 12.99
N ARG A 33 -16.60 2.78 13.21
CA ARG A 33 -17.66 2.25 12.33
C ARG A 33 -18.94 3.09 12.32
N MET A 34 -19.25 3.75 13.44
CA MET A 34 -20.46 4.56 13.60
C MET A 34 -20.21 6.07 13.45
N LEU A 35 -18.96 6.47 13.18
CA LEU A 35 -18.65 7.88 12.94
C LEU A 35 -19.17 8.32 11.58
N LYS A 36 -19.88 9.45 11.58
CA LYS A 36 -20.37 10.07 10.34
C LYS A 36 -19.20 10.63 9.53
N ARG A 37 -19.36 10.63 8.21
CA ARG A 37 -18.40 11.19 7.26
C ARG A 37 -19.02 12.37 6.53
N ALA A 38 -18.16 13.24 6.01
CA ALA A 38 -18.57 14.26 5.04
C ALA A 38 -19.39 13.61 3.92
N GLN A 39 -20.47 14.27 3.53
CA GLN A 39 -21.33 13.86 2.42
C GLN A 39 -21.05 14.77 1.22
N GLU A 40 -21.55 14.35 0.06
CA GLU A 40 -21.61 15.22 -1.12
C GLU A 40 -22.38 16.51 -0.81
N GLY A 41 -21.91 17.64 -1.33
CA GLY A 41 -22.49 18.97 -1.07
C GLY A 41 -22.06 19.64 0.24
N LEU A 42 -21.08 19.10 0.98
CA LEU A 42 -20.61 19.71 2.24
C LEU A 42 -20.12 21.16 2.03
N GLU A 43 -19.40 21.46 0.96
CA GLU A 43 -18.87 22.81 0.72
C GLU A 43 -19.99 23.84 0.54
N ASP A 44 -21.06 23.50 -0.18
CA ASP A 44 -22.22 24.37 -0.34
C ASP A 44 -22.89 24.64 1.01
N VAL A 45 -23.02 23.61 1.84
CA VAL A 45 -23.54 23.74 3.21
C VAL A 45 -22.64 24.63 4.07
N LEU A 46 -21.31 24.50 3.96
CA LEU A 46 -20.37 25.33 4.71
C LEU A 46 -20.41 26.81 4.30
N LEU A 47 -20.79 27.11 3.04
CA LEU A 47 -21.04 28.48 2.57
C LEU A 47 -22.39 29.01 3.06
N GLU A 48 -23.44 28.19 3.05
CA GLU A 48 -24.79 28.59 3.44
C GLU A 48 -24.93 28.83 4.95
N VAL A 49 -24.49 27.85 5.76
CA VAL A 49 -24.79 27.76 7.20
C VAL A 49 -24.41 29.01 8.00
N PRO A 50 -23.21 29.63 7.82
CA PRO A 50 -22.86 30.82 8.57
C PRO A 50 -23.86 31.96 8.33
N SER A 51 -24.23 32.22 7.07
CA SER A 51 -25.16 33.29 6.71
C SER A 51 -26.59 33.03 7.24
N ALA A 52 -27.04 31.77 7.13
CA ALA A 52 -28.35 31.35 7.60
C ALA A 52 -28.47 31.42 9.14
N LEU A 53 -27.45 30.96 9.86
CA LEU A 53 -27.43 31.00 11.32
C LEU A 53 -27.32 32.43 11.85
N THR A 54 -26.54 33.32 11.23
CA THR A 54 -26.52 34.73 11.64
C THR A 54 -27.92 35.36 11.58
N LYS A 55 -28.75 34.95 10.60
CA LYS A 55 -30.11 35.48 10.43
C LYS A 55 -31.16 34.80 11.30
N TYR A 56 -31.08 33.48 11.48
CA TYR A 56 -32.17 32.69 12.06
C TYR A 56 -31.82 31.95 13.36
N ALA A 57 -30.60 32.07 13.89
CA ALA A 57 -30.18 31.36 15.11
C ALA A 57 -31.13 31.56 16.30
N ALA A 58 -31.57 32.80 16.54
CA ALA A 58 -32.51 33.11 17.62
C ALA A 58 -33.87 32.40 17.43
N THR A 59 -34.39 32.37 16.21
CA THR A 59 -35.64 31.67 15.87
C THR A 59 -35.50 30.16 16.02
N LEU A 60 -34.33 29.60 15.70
CA LEU A 60 -34.05 28.16 15.83
C LEU A 60 -33.67 27.76 17.27
N GLY A 61 -33.48 28.71 18.18
CA GLY A 61 -32.98 28.44 19.53
C GLY A 61 -31.55 27.90 19.56
N VAL A 62 -30.74 28.21 18.54
CA VAL A 62 -29.36 27.73 18.38
C VAL A 62 -28.37 28.82 18.75
N SER A 63 -27.28 28.46 19.41
CA SER A 63 -26.19 29.40 19.71
C SER A 63 -25.34 29.70 18.47
N LEU A 64 -24.97 30.98 18.27
CA LEU A 64 -24.03 31.39 17.23
C LEU A 64 -22.63 30.78 17.41
N ASP A 65 -22.28 30.31 18.62
CA ASP A 65 -21.06 29.52 18.89
C ASP A 65 -20.97 28.26 18.02
N LEU A 66 -22.11 27.71 17.58
CA LEU A 66 -22.13 26.56 16.68
C LEU A 66 -21.37 26.83 15.37
N ILE A 67 -21.42 28.06 14.84
CA ILE A 67 -20.67 28.45 13.64
C ILE A 67 -19.16 28.26 13.88
N GLY A 68 -18.66 28.74 15.03
CA GLY A 68 -17.27 28.60 15.42
C GLY A 68 -16.86 27.14 15.57
N ARG A 69 -17.69 26.31 16.21
CA ARG A 69 -17.40 24.87 16.36
C ARG A 69 -17.35 24.13 15.03
N ILE A 70 -18.28 24.43 14.11
CA ILE A 70 -18.28 23.85 12.76
C ILE A 70 -16.99 24.24 12.05
N ALA A 71 -16.65 25.53 12.01
CA ALA A 71 -15.43 26.03 11.38
C ALA A 71 -14.17 25.37 11.95
N THR A 72 -14.05 25.27 13.28
CA THR A 72 -12.93 24.58 13.93
C THR A 72 -12.86 23.10 13.54
N SER A 73 -13.98 22.39 13.55
CA SER A 73 -14.00 20.96 13.16
C SER A 73 -13.61 20.76 11.69
N THR A 74 -14.07 21.64 10.79
CA THR A 74 -13.69 21.62 9.37
C THR A 74 -12.21 21.89 9.17
N ALA A 75 -11.66 22.89 9.87
CA ALA A 75 -10.23 23.20 9.84
C ALA A 75 -9.38 22.04 10.36
N ASN A 76 -9.81 21.39 11.44
CA ASN A 76 -9.15 20.21 11.99
C ASN A 76 -9.12 19.05 10.98
N VAL A 77 -10.25 18.75 10.33
CA VAL A 77 -10.32 17.70 9.31
C VAL A 77 -9.41 18.01 8.13
N LYS A 78 -9.35 19.27 7.68
CA LYS A 78 -8.44 19.69 6.60
C LYS A 78 -6.97 19.45 6.98
N LEU A 79 -6.55 19.92 8.17
CA LEU A 79 -5.19 19.71 8.66
C LEU A 79 -4.83 18.22 8.74
N LEU A 80 -5.74 17.39 9.26
CA LEU A 80 -5.52 15.95 9.35
C LEU A 80 -5.42 15.27 7.97
N ASN A 81 -6.22 15.71 6.99
CA ASN A 81 -6.16 15.18 5.63
C ASN A 81 -4.86 15.53 4.91
N GLU A 82 -4.34 16.74 5.12
CA GLU A 82 -3.04 17.16 4.57
C GLU A 82 -1.90 16.30 5.13
N LEU A 83 -1.85 16.14 6.47
CA LEU A 83 -0.88 15.27 7.14
C LEU A 83 -1.00 13.81 6.69
N LEU A 84 -2.22 13.30 6.54
CA LEU A 84 -2.47 11.94 6.08
C LEU A 84 -2.03 11.73 4.63
N GLY A 85 -2.18 12.73 3.77
CA GLY A 85 -1.71 12.70 2.39
C GLY A 85 -0.19 12.53 2.32
N ASP A 86 0.54 13.35 3.08
CA ASP A 86 2.00 13.25 3.18
C ASP A 86 2.42 11.88 3.75
N ALA A 87 1.73 11.39 4.79
CA ALA A 87 2.02 10.10 5.42
C ALA A 87 1.82 8.92 4.47
N ARG A 88 0.72 8.92 3.73
CA ARG A 88 0.45 7.87 2.74
C ARG A 88 1.51 7.83 1.65
N LYS A 89 1.95 9.00 1.16
CA LYS A 89 2.99 9.02 0.14
C LYS A 89 4.34 8.52 0.67
N LEU A 90 4.69 8.85 1.91
CA LEU A 90 5.89 8.32 2.54
C LEU A 90 5.81 6.80 2.72
N VAL A 91 4.66 6.27 3.17
CA VAL A 91 4.43 4.82 3.27
C VAL A 91 4.56 4.13 1.91
N GLU A 92 3.93 4.66 0.87
CA GLU A 92 4.02 4.15 -0.51
C GLU A 92 5.49 4.05 -0.96
N VAL A 93 6.26 5.11 -0.77
CA VAL A 93 7.68 5.13 -1.18
C VAL A 93 8.52 4.14 -0.37
N LEU A 94 8.22 3.95 0.92
CA LEU A 94 8.89 2.95 1.74
C LEU A 94 8.56 1.53 1.27
N GLU A 95 7.30 1.24 0.92
CA GLU A 95 6.89 -0.05 0.36
C GLU A 95 7.58 -0.34 -0.99
N GLU A 96 7.63 0.65 -1.88
CA GLU A 96 8.36 0.57 -3.15
C GLU A 96 9.87 0.33 -2.93
N SER A 97 10.46 1.04 -1.97
CA SER A 97 11.88 0.89 -1.63
C SER A 97 12.20 -0.48 -1.04
N ILE A 98 11.31 -1.02 -0.20
CA ILE A 98 11.42 -2.38 0.31
C ILE A 98 11.39 -3.36 -0.86
N ALA A 99 10.35 -3.29 -1.71
CA ALA A 99 10.21 -4.20 -2.85
C ALA A 99 11.44 -4.15 -3.78
N TYR A 100 11.99 -2.95 -4.00
CA TYR A 100 13.22 -2.77 -4.77
C TYR A 100 14.43 -3.47 -4.13
N HIS A 101 14.66 -3.27 -2.84
CA HIS A 101 15.78 -3.92 -2.14
C HIS A 101 15.58 -5.43 -2.00
N GLU A 102 14.34 -5.90 -1.92
CA GLU A 102 14.05 -7.33 -1.96
C GLU A 102 14.39 -7.93 -3.32
N ASP A 103 14.00 -7.29 -4.42
CA ASP A 103 14.36 -7.74 -5.78
C ASP A 103 15.89 -7.81 -5.97
N GLN A 104 16.62 -6.78 -5.53
CA GLN A 104 18.08 -6.80 -5.55
C GLN A 104 18.67 -7.98 -4.78
N ARG A 105 18.18 -8.20 -3.55
CA ARG A 105 18.62 -9.33 -2.70
C ARG A 105 18.34 -10.68 -3.36
N GLU A 106 17.18 -10.85 -3.96
CA GLU A 106 16.81 -12.08 -4.67
C GLU A 106 17.67 -12.32 -5.92
N ALA A 107 18.02 -11.26 -6.65
CA ALA A 107 18.95 -11.33 -7.77
C ALA A 107 20.36 -11.78 -7.32
N GLU A 108 20.87 -11.23 -6.21
CA GLU A 108 22.14 -11.63 -5.62
C GLU A 108 22.13 -13.09 -5.15
N PHE A 109 21.07 -13.53 -4.47
CA PHE A 109 20.89 -14.93 -4.07
C PHE A 109 20.87 -15.88 -5.27
N SER A 110 20.21 -15.49 -6.35
CA SER A 110 20.17 -16.28 -7.58
C SER A 110 21.57 -16.39 -8.23
N GLN A 111 22.31 -15.29 -8.29
CA GLN A 111 23.68 -15.27 -8.81
C GLN A 111 24.64 -16.12 -7.96
N LEU A 112 24.51 -16.05 -6.63
CA LEU A 112 25.29 -16.88 -5.71
C LEU A 112 24.95 -18.36 -5.86
N ALA A 113 23.66 -18.71 -5.91
CA ALA A 113 23.21 -20.08 -6.12
C ALA A 113 23.75 -20.69 -7.42
N GLU A 114 23.77 -19.93 -8.51
CA GLU A 114 24.36 -20.37 -9.78
C GLU A 114 25.88 -20.60 -9.67
N THR A 115 26.56 -19.72 -8.94
CA THR A 115 28.01 -19.87 -8.66
C THR A 115 28.30 -21.12 -7.84
N VAL A 116 27.48 -21.41 -6.83
CA VAL A 116 27.56 -22.64 -6.03
C VAL A 116 27.38 -23.87 -6.91
N LYS A 117 26.30 -23.92 -7.71
CA LYS A 117 26.03 -25.06 -8.62
C LYS A 117 27.19 -25.32 -9.58
N ARG A 118 27.75 -24.27 -10.18
CA ARG A 118 28.90 -24.37 -11.07
C ARG A 118 30.15 -24.88 -10.34
N THR A 119 30.34 -24.52 -9.08
CA THR A 119 31.47 -24.98 -8.25
C THR A 119 31.32 -26.45 -7.87
N VAL A 120 30.12 -26.86 -7.44
CA VAL A 120 29.78 -28.27 -7.16
C VAL A 120 30.02 -29.14 -8.39
N ALA A 121 29.58 -28.70 -9.56
CA ALA A 121 29.70 -29.46 -10.80
C ALA A 121 31.13 -29.58 -11.35
N ARG A 122 32.03 -28.64 -11.03
CA ARG A 122 33.35 -28.54 -11.69
C ARG A 122 34.56 -28.65 -10.76
N LYS A 123 34.38 -28.42 -9.46
CA LYS A 123 35.50 -28.26 -8.51
C LYS A 123 35.34 -29.12 -7.26
N ASP A 124 34.31 -28.85 -6.46
CA ASP A 124 34.16 -29.47 -5.13
C ASP A 124 32.68 -29.73 -4.80
N PRO A 125 32.24 -31.00 -4.86
CA PRO A 125 30.87 -31.38 -4.51
C PRO A 125 30.48 -31.10 -3.05
N SER A 126 31.44 -31.02 -2.12
CA SER A 126 31.13 -30.83 -0.69
C SER A 126 30.52 -29.45 -0.37
N VAL A 127 30.73 -28.47 -1.25
CA VAL A 127 30.18 -27.11 -1.15
C VAL A 127 28.64 -27.11 -1.15
N GLU A 128 28.01 -28.12 -1.77
CA GLU A 128 26.55 -28.21 -1.84
C GLU A 128 25.91 -28.23 -0.45
N ALA A 129 26.47 -29.02 0.48
CA ALA A 129 25.95 -29.17 1.83
C ALA A 129 25.98 -27.85 2.61
N ALA A 130 26.99 -26.99 2.37
CA ALA A 130 27.11 -25.69 3.03
C ALA A 130 26.04 -24.68 2.57
N PHE A 131 25.52 -24.84 1.34
CA PHE A 131 24.57 -23.91 0.71
C PHE A 131 23.19 -24.52 0.44
N GLU A 132 22.88 -25.69 1.03
CA GLU A 132 21.64 -26.42 0.80
C GLU A 132 20.38 -25.54 0.97
N LYS A 133 20.35 -24.69 2.01
CA LYS A 133 19.23 -23.79 2.28
C LYS A 133 19.03 -22.75 1.18
N LEU A 134 20.11 -22.15 0.69
CA LEU A 134 20.07 -21.18 -0.41
C LEU A 134 19.58 -21.85 -1.69
N LEU A 135 20.14 -23.02 -2.02
CA LEU A 135 19.75 -23.77 -3.22
C LEU A 135 18.28 -24.17 -3.17
N LYS A 136 17.80 -24.65 -2.01
CA LYS A 136 16.38 -24.96 -1.77
C LYS A 136 15.50 -23.72 -1.90
N TYR A 137 15.92 -22.58 -1.33
CA TYR A 137 15.17 -21.33 -1.37
C TYR A 137 14.98 -20.82 -2.81
N VAL A 138 16.08 -20.66 -3.56
CA VAL A 138 16.04 -20.17 -4.96
C VAL A 138 15.28 -21.14 -5.87
N ALA A 139 15.33 -22.45 -5.59
CA ALA A 139 14.59 -23.44 -6.37
C ALA A 139 13.06 -23.33 -6.25
N GLN A 140 12.52 -22.70 -5.19
CA GLN A 140 11.07 -22.63 -4.96
C GLN A 140 10.31 -21.98 -6.12
N VAL A 141 10.87 -20.92 -6.72
CA VAL A 141 10.26 -20.22 -7.86
C VAL A 141 10.16 -21.14 -9.08
N GLY A 142 11.24 -21.88 -9.38
CA GLY A 142 11.28 -22.85 -10.48
C GLY A 142 10.28 -23.99 -10.30
N VAL A 143 10.16 -24.52 -9.08
CA VAL A 143 9.20 -25.59 -8.75
C VAL A 143 7.75 -25.12 -8.95
N LYS A 144 7.42 -23.92 -8.46
CA LYS A 144 6.09 -23.32 -8.66
C LYS A 144 5.79 -23.08 -10.13
N ALA A 145 6.74 -22.52 -10.88
CA ALA A 145 6.58 -22.27 -12.31
C ALA A 145 6.34 -23.57 -13.11
N ALA A 146 7.08 -24.63 -12.81
CA ALA A 146 6.90 -25.94 -13.43
C ALA A 146 5.52 -26.55 -13.11
N ALA A 147 5.06 -26.44 -11.85
CA ALA A 147 3.73 -26.89 -11.46
C ALA A 147 2.62 -26.12 -12.20
N THR A 148 2.74 -24.80 -12.34
CA THR A 148 1.80 -23.97 -13.09
C THR A 148 1.79 -24.33 -14.58
N ARG A 149 2.95 -24.58 -15.21
CA ARG A 149 3.02 -25.02 -16.62
C ARG A 149 2.29 -26.34 -16.83
N ARG A 150 2.54 -27.35 -15.99
CA ARG A 150 1.85 -28.65 -16.05
C ARG A 150 0.34 -28.50 -15.90
N LYS A 151 -0.12 -27.64 -14.98
CA LYS A 151 -1.55 -27.37 -14.78
C LYS A 151 -2.18 -26.72 -16.01
N ASN A 152 -1.49 -25.76 -16.63
CA ASN A 152 -1.97 -25.07 -17.82
C ASN A 152 -2.00 -26.00 -19.04
N GLU A 153 -0.98 -26.84 -19.23
CA GLU A 153 -0.93 -27.86 -20.28
C GLU A 153 -2.08 -28.87 -20.13
N ALA A 154 -2.34 -29.38 -18.92
CA ALA A 154 -3.46 -30.28 -18.66
C ALA A 154 -4.83 -29.61 -18.91
N ALA A 155 -4.98 -28.34 -18.52
CA ALA A 155 -6.21 -27.59 -18.75
C ALA A 155 -6.43 -27.26 -20.25
N ALA A 156 -5.36 -27.04 -21.01
CA ALA A 156 -5.43 -26.84 -22.46
C ALA A 156 -5.78 -28.14 -23.20
N ALA A 157 -5.19 -29.27 -22.79
CA ALA A 157 -5.51 -30.59 -23.34
C ALA A 157 -6.98 -30.98 -23.10
N ALA A 158 -7.54 -30.64 -21.93
CA ALA A 158 -8.96 -30.88 -21.61
C ALA A 158 -9.96 -29.96 -22.35
N LYS A 159 -9.49 -28.85 -22.95
CA LYS A 159 -10.33 -27.86 -23.63
C LYS A 159 -10.34 -27.98 -25.15
N THR A 160 -9.64 -28.96 -25.74
CA THR A 160 -9.74 -29.23 -27.18
C THR A 160 -11.02 -30.04 -27.42
N PRO A 161 -12.09 -29.47 -27.99
CA PRO A 161 -13.27 -30.25 -28.35
C PRO A 161 -12.91 -31.12 -29.55
N ALA A 162 -13.41 -32.35 -29.58
CA ALA A 162 -13.38 -33.21 -30.75
C ALA A 162 -14.03 -32.48 -31.94
N ALA A 163 -13.18 -31.97 -32.84
CA ALA A 163 -13.58 -31.67 -34.20
C ALA A 163 -13.53 -33.01 -34.96
N ASP A 164 -14.57 -33.82 -34.80
CA ASP A 164 -14.93 -34.89 -35.71
C ASP A 164 -16.37 -35.32 -35.42
N GLY A 165 -17.28 -35.10 -36.37
CA GLY A 165 -18.65 -35.57 -36.25
C GLY A 165 -19.67 -34.91 -37.17
N THR A 166 -19.55 -35.20 -38.48
CA THR A 166 -20.59 -35.20 -39.55
C THR A 166 -21.27 -33.91 -39.99
#